data_AF-A0A563UF18-F1
#
_entry.id   AF-A0A563UF18-F1
#
_cell.length_a   1.000
_cell.length_b   1.000
_cell.length_c   1.000
_cell.angle_alpha   90.00
_cell.angle_beta   90.00
_cell.angle_gamma   90.00
#
_symmetry.space_group_name_H-M   'P 1'
#
loop_
_entity.id
_entity.type
_entity.pdbx_description
1 polymer ?
#
loop_
_entity_poly.entity_id
_entity_poly.type
_entity_poly.pdbx_seq_one_letter_code
_entity_poly.pdbx_strand_id
1 'polypeptide(L)'
;MLITLKARLQQLRYHFAITLLLIACTICVAFSINGPDGFSTSGREVLLRSIGHQLLLQAGDSTSRVLPIKHIAEDEYRIIFEKAFTFRPEKLVNTARQLLAKDPQTDNYIVNVLDAANKDVVYGYAISRNQKDDVVPCKGRLQPKGHYQISVKFKPENNLAKNQYLLGGLPFLALVGFVLLRSDKQGEPQTRKHQEGKFAFGSVVFNPQEKLLTIDNQTIELTGTETRLLRIFASLPNQTIERSRLQKEIWEDEGVIVGRSLDMFISKLRRKLEADPYTNIVVVRGKGYKLEVLA
;
A
#
# COMPACT_ATOMS: atom_id res chain seq x y z
N MET A 1 6.71 37.69 29.59
CA MET A 1 5.90 36.55 30.09
C MET A 1 4.52 36.45 29.43
N LEU A 2 3.78 37.55 29.18
CA LEU A 2 2.48 37.48 28.49
C LEU A 2 2.54 37.07 27.00
N ILE A 3 3.62 37.40 26.30
CA ILE A 3 3.77 37.14 24.84
C ILE A 3 3.93 35.64 24.55
N THR A 4 4.63 34.91 25.41
CA THR A 4 4.86 33.45 25.29
C THR A 4 3.61 32.63 25.60
N LEU A 5 2.73 33.11 26.49
CA LEU A 5 1.47 32.44 26.80
C LEU A 5 0.47 32.54 25.64
N LYS A 6 0.40 33.72 24.99
CA LYS A 6 -0.48 33.99 23.85
C LYS A 6 -0.10 33.15 22.62
N ALA A 7 1.20 33.00 22.37
CA ALA A 7 1.72 32.15 21.29
C ALA A 7 1.41 30.66 21.52
N ARG A 8 1.54 30.16 22.76
CA ARG A 8 1.18 28.77 23.12
C ARG A 8 -0.32 28.49 22.97
N LEU A 9 -1.19 29.43 23.38
CA LEU A 9 -2.64 29.30 23.20
C LEU A 9 -3.05 29.30 21.73
N GLN A 10 -2.36 30.08 20.89
CA GLN A 10 -2.62 30.15 19.46
C GLN A 10 -2.15 28.89 18.72
N GLN A 11 -1.00 28.32 19.11
CA GLN A 11 -0.54 27.02 18.63
C GLN A 11 -1.49 25.88 19.04
N LEU A 12 -1.98 25.86 20.29
CA LEU A 12 -2.90 24.83 20.75
C LEU A 12 -4.23 24.86 19.96
N ARG A 13 -4.78 26.05 19.72
CA ARG A 13 -6.01 26.23 18.93
C ARG A 13 -5.83 25.80 17.47
N TYR A 14 -4.64 26.04 16.90
CA TYR A 14 -4.32 25.62 15.53
C TYR A 14 -4.22 24.10 15.42
N HIS A 15 -3.59 23.42 16.38
CA HIS A 15 -3.50 21.95 16.41
C HIS A 15 -4.88 21.29 16.63
N PHE A 16 -5.71 21.86 17.51
CA PHE A 16 -7.09 21.39 17.70
C PHE A 16 -7.95 21.59 16.44
N ALA A 17 -7.79 22.70 15.72
CA ALA A 17 -8.51 22.94 14.48
C ALA A 17 -8.11 21.97 13.36
N ILE A 18 -6.81 21.66 13.21
CA ILE A 18 -6.33 20.71 12.20
C ILE A 18 -6.79 19.29 12.50
N THR A 19 -6.70 18.85 13.77
CA THR A 19 -7.14 17.50 14.15
C THR A 19 -8.63 17.32 13.95
N LEU A 20 -9.44 18.34 14.26
CA LEU A 20 -10.89 18.31 14.06
C LEU A 20 -11.26 18.33 12.56
N LEU A 21 -10.52 19.06 11.72
CA LEU A 21 -10.66 19.05 10.26
C LEU A 21 -10.31 17.68 9.66
N LEU A 22 -9.22 17.06 10.11
CA LEU A 22 -8.79 15.74 9.64
C LEU A 22 -9.81 14.66 10.03
N ILE A 23 -10.32 14.71 11.27
CA ILE A 23 -11.38 13.80 11.73
C ILE A 23 -12.64 14.01 10.87
N ALA A 24 -13.08 15.24 10.65
CA ALA A 24 -14.23 15.54 9.79
C ALA A 24 -14.04 15.03 8.35
N CYS A 25 -12.85 15.18 7.76
CA CYS A 25 -12.53 14.63 6.44
C CYS A 25 -12.58 13.09 6.43
N THR A 26 -12.03 12.41 7.46
CA THR A 26 -12.09 10.95 7.53
C THR A 26 -13.52 10.43 7.71
N ILE A 27 -14.35 11.15 8.47
CA ILE A 27 -15.77 10.83 8.65
C ILE A 27 -16.52 11.05 7.33
N CYS A 28 -16.30 12.17 6.63
CA CYS A 28 -16.91 12.42 5.32
C CYS A 28 -16.52 11.36 4.28
N VAL A 29 -15.25 10.93 4.24
CA VAL A 29 -14.80 9.86 3.34
C VAL A 29 -15.42 8.52 3.72
N ALA A 30 -15.58 8.22 5.02
CA ALA A 30 -16.26 7.00 5.48
C ALA A 30 -17.77 6.99 5.16
N PHE A 31 -18.43 8.16 5.16
CA PHE A 31 -19.84 8.29 4.76
C PHE A 31 -20.04 8.34 3.24
N SER A 32 -19.07 8.82 2.46
CA SER A 32 -19.15 8.84 0.99
C SER A 32 -18.95 7.48 0.33
N ILE A 33 -18.54 6.45 1.09
CA ILE A 33 -18.26 5.13 0.52
C ILE A 33 -18.94 4.08 1.39
N ASN A 34 -20.28 3.97 1.31
CA ASN A 34 -20.95 2.72 1.65
C ASN A 34 -22.37 2.63 1.07
N GLY A 35 -22.50 1.66 0.18
CA GLY A 35 -23.76 1.03 -0.19
C GLY A 35 -23.63 0.45 -1.60
N PRO A 36 -23.75 -0.87 -1.84
CA PRO A 36 -24.12 -1.32 -3.17
C PRO A 36 -25.47 -0.66 -3.44
N ASP A 37 -25.51 0.29 -4.38
CA ASP A 37 -26.71 1.04 -4.69
C ASP A 37 -27.86 0.04 -4.87
N GLY A 38 -28.85 -0.02 -3.97
CA GLY A 38 -29.93 -1.00 -4.05
C GLY A 38 -30.73 -0.93 -5.37
N PHE A 39 -30.56 0.19 -6.09
CA PHE A 39 -31.02 0.39 -7.45
C PHE A 39 -30.32 -0.52 -8.47
N SER A 40 -29.02 -0.80 -8.31
CA SER A 40 -28.26 -1.69 -9.19
C SER A 40 -28.73 -3.15 -9.11
N THR A 41 -28.98 -3.65 -7.89
CA THR A 41 -29.49 -5.01 -7.67
C THR A 41 -30.91 -5.17 -8.24
N SER A 42 -31.77 -4.18 -7.98
CA SER A 42 -33.14 -4.17 -8.51
C SER A 42 -33.16 -4.06 -10.04
N GLY A 43 -32.27 -3.22 -10.61
CA GLY A 43 -32.09 -3.09 -12.05
C GLY A 43 -31.60 -4.39 -12.71
N ARG A 44 -30.68 -5.10 -12.07
CA ARG A 44 -30.17 -6.41 -12.55
C ARG A 44 -31.27 -7.45 -12.62
N GLU A 45 -32.17 -7.51 -11.63
CA GLU A 45 -33.32 -8.39 -11.70
C GLU A 45 -34.25 -8.10 -12.89
N VAL A 46 -34.44 -6.82 -13.22
CA VAL A 46 -35.25 -6.41 -14.38
C VAL A 46 -34.58 -6.87 -15.68
N LEU A 47 -33.25 -6.75 -15.79
CA LEU A 47 -32.50 -7.24 -16.95
C LEU A 47 -32.62 -8.76 -17.09
N LEU A 48 -32.46 -9.51 -16.00
CA LEU A 48 -32.59 -10.98 -15.98
C LEU A 48 -34.01 -11.42 -16.35
N ARG A 49 -35.05 -10.74 -15.84
CA ARG A 49 -36.44 -10.98 -16.27
C ARG A 49 -36.63 -10.69 -17.75
N SER A 50 -36.01 -9.64 -18.27
CA SER A 50 -36.05 -9.28 -19.69
C SER A 50 -35.39 -10.34 -20.58
N ILE A 51 -34.28 -10.95 -20.14
CA ILE A 51 -33.66 -12.09 -20.83
C ILE A 51 -34.67 -13.24 -20.94
N GLY A 52 -35.28 -13.63 -19.82
CA GLY A 52 -36.29 -14.69 -19.83
C GLY A 52 -37.48 -14.38 -20.75
N HIS A 53 -37.97 -13.14 -20.73
CA HIS A 53 -39.07 -12.70 -21.57
C HIS A 53 -38.71 -12.80 -23.06
N GLN A 54 -37.54 -12.32 -23.47
CA GLN A 54 -37.08 -12.38 -24.85
C GLN A 54 -36.91 -13.83 -25.33
N LEU A 55 -36.46 -14.74 -24.47
CA LEU A 55 -36.35 -16.16 -24.79
C LEU A 55 -37.72 -16.79 -25.06
N LEU A 56 -38.72 -16.49 -24.24
CA LEU A 56 -40.09 -16.98 -24.44
C LEU A 56 -40.65 -16.47 -25.79
N LEU A 57 -40.49 -15.17 -26.07
CA LEU A 57 -40.91 -14.60 -27.36
C LEU A 57 -40.21 -15.28 -28.54
N GLN A 58 -38.91 -15.52 -28.43
CA GLN A 58 -38.11 -16.20 -29.46
C GLN A 58 -38.49 -17.68 -29.66
N ALA A 59 -39.10 -18.29 -28.64
CA ALA A 59 -39.67 -19.64 -28.67
C ALA A 59 -41.12 -19.65 -29.19
N GLY A 60 -41.70 -18.49 -29.49
CA GLY A 60 -43.09 -18.35 -29.94
C GLY A 60 -44.10 -18.28 -28.80
N ASP A 61 -43.66 -18.05 -27.56
CA ASP A 61 -44.53 -17.95 -26.39
C ASP A 61 -44.61 -16.51 -25.88
N SER A 62 -45.75 -15.87 -26.11
CA SER A 62 -46.05 -14.51 -25.64
C SER A 62 -46.89 -14.49 -24.35
N THR A 63 -47.28 -15.66 -23.83
CA THR A 63 -48.28 -15.77 -22.75
C THR A 63 -47.68 -16.24 -21.43
N SER A 64 -46.68 -17.12 -21.48
CA SER A 64 -46.07 -17.66 -20.28
C SER A 64 -45.30 -16.59 -19.53
N ARG A 65 -45.33 -16.69 -18.20
CA ARG A 65 -44.63 -15.73 -17.34
C ARG A 65 -43.22 -16.20 -17.03
N VAL A 66 -42.34 -15.21 -16.89
CA VAL A 66 -41.09 -15.36 -16.14
C VAL A 66 -41.43 -15.17 -14.67
N LEU A 67 -41.22 -16.20 -13.85
CA LEU A 67 -41.50 -16.17 -12.43
C LEU A 67 -40.49 -15.26 -11.69
N PRO A 68 -40.74 -14.90 -10.41
CA PRO A 68 -39.81 -14.08 -9.64
C PRO A 68 -38.39 -14.64 -9.65
N ILE A 69 -37.41 -13.77 -9.92
CA ILE A 69 -36.00 -14.13 -9.92
C ILE A 69 -35.63 -14.60 -8.52
N LYS A 70 -34.99 -15.76 -8.41
CA LYS A 70 -34.47 -16.26 -7.13
C LYS A 70 -33.01 -15.89 -6.97
N HIS A 71 -32.66 -15.36 -5.81
CA HIS A 71 -31.29 -15.13 -5.41
C HIS A 71 -30.76 -16.40 -4.74
N ILE A 72 -29.76 -17.05 -5.35
CA ILE A 72 -29.17 -18.30 -4.83
C ILE A 72 -27.95 -17.98 -3.95
N ALA A 73 -27.13 -17.01 -4.38
CA ALA A 73 -25.96 -16.49 -3.67
C ALA A 73 -25.73 -15.02 -4.05
N GLU A 74 -24.78 -14.33 -3.40
CA GLU A 74 -24.47 -12.90 -3.61
C GLU A 74 -24.39 -12.47 -5.09
N ASP A 75 -23.79 -13.31 -5.93
CA ASP A 75 -23.62 -13.07 -7.36
C ASP A 75 -24.32 -14.11 -8.25
N GLU A 76 -25.23 -14.92 -7.70
CA GLU A 76 -25.92 -15.98 -8.45
C GLU A 76 -27.44 -15.84 -8.42
N TYR A 77 -28.02 -15.71 -9.61
CA TYR A 77 -29.44 -15.49 -9.83
C TYR A 77 -30.04 -16.61 -10.65
N ARG A 78 -31.30 -16.93 -10.41
CA ARG A 78 -32.03 -17.96 -11.14
C ARG A 78 -33.31 -17.42 -11.75
N ILE A 79 -33.40 -17.55 -13.07
CA ILE A 79 -34.60 -17.27 -13.87
C ILE A 79 -35.40 -18.56 -13.97
N ILE A 80 -36.69 -18.49 -13.64
CA ILE A 80 -37.60 -19.63 -13.62
C ILE A 80 -38.80 -19.29 -14.53
N PHE A 81 -39.27 -20.28 -15.28
CA PHE A 81 -40.35 -20.13 -16.26
C PHE A 81 -41.58 -20.91 -15.81
N GLU A 82 -42.76 -20.38 -16.14
CA GLU A 82 -44.03 -21.02 -15.81
C GLU A 82 -44.30 -22.30 -16.60
N LYS A 83 -43.88 -22.35 -17.88
CA LYS A 83 -44.12 -23.49 -18.78
C LYS A 83 -42.84 -23.97 -19.43
N ALA A 84 -42.85 -25.23 -19.88
CA ALA A 84 -41.81 -25.79 -20.72
C ALA A 84 -41.71 -25.08 -22.07
N PHE A 85 -40.48 -24.81 -22.50
CA PHE A 85 -40.19 -24.11 -23.76
C PHE A 85 -39.00 -24.74 -24.47
N THR A 86 -38.79 -24.37 -25.73
CA THR A 86 -37.59 -24.71 -26.53
C THR A 86 -36.75 -23.45 -26.70
N PHE A 87 -35.44 -23.58 -26.82
CA PHE A 87 -34.58 -22.43 -27.06
C PHE A 87 -33.41 -22.77 -27.98
N ARG A 88 -32.84 -21.73 -28.58
CA ARG A 88 -31.59 -21.81 -29.34
C ARG A 88 -30.47 -21.19 -28.51
N PRO A 89 -29.36 -21.90 -28.23
CA PRO A 89 -28.21 -21.39 -27.48
C PRO A 89 -27.69 -20.04 -27.97
N GLU A 90 -27.62 -19.85 -29.30
CA GLU A 90 -27.15 -18.60 -29.90
C GLU A 90 -28.04 -17.40 -29.55
N LYS A 91 -29.37 -17.59 -29.58
CA LYS A 91 -30.29 -16.52 -29.22
C LYS A 91 -30.17 -16.15 -27.74
N LEU A 92 -30.03 -17.15 -26.86
CA LEU A 92 -29.78 -16.94 -25.44
C LEU A 92 -28.51 -16.11 -25.20
N VAL A 93 -27.40 -16.51 -25.82
CA VAL A 93 -26.11 -15.83 -25.69
C VAL A 93 -26.20 -14.38 -26.17
N ASN A 94 -26.81 -14.15 -27.33
CA ASN A 94 -26.92 -12.80 -27.92
C ASN A 94 -27.84 -11.90 -27.08
N THR A 95 -28.98 -12.41 -26.64
CA THR A 95 -29.92 -11.69 -25.76
C THR A 95 -29.27 -11.33 -24.42
N ALA A 96 -28.57 -12.28 -23.79
CA ALA A 96 -27.87 -12.02 -22.54
C ALA A 96 -26.76 -10.98 -22.72
N ARG A 97 -25.92 -11.12 -23.76
CA ARG A 97 -24.84 -10.16 -24.05
C ARG A 97 -25.38 -8.74 -24.26
N GLN A 98 -26.46 -8.60 -25.02
CA GLN A 98 -27.07 -7.29 -25.30
C GLN A 98 -27.67 -6.65 -24.04
N LEU A 99 -28.37 -7.43 -23.21
CA LEU A 99 -29.06 -6.90 -22.04
C LEU A 99 -28.11 -6.65 -20.86
N LEU A 100 -27.17 -7.57 -20.61
CA LEU A 100 -26.22 -7.44 -19.51
C LEU A 100 -25.17 -6.35 -19.80
N ALA A 101 -24.82 -6.08 -21.05
CA ALA A 101 -23.94 -4.95 -21.40
C ALA A 101 -24.47 -3.56 -20.93
N LYS A 102 -25.73 -3.47 -20.50
CA LYS A 102 -26.30 -2.25 -19.89
C LYS A 102 -25.93 -2.07 -18.42
N ASP A 103 -25.44 -3.12 -17.75
CA ASP A 103 -24.96 -3.08 -16.37
C ASP A 103 -23.41 -3.11 -16.37
N PRO A 104 -22.75 -1.99 -15.98
CA PRO A 104 -21.29 -1.88 -15.96
C PRO A 104 -20.58 -2.92 -15.07
N GLN A 105 -21.29 -3.54 -14.13
CA GLN A 105 -20.73 -4.50 -13.18
C GLN A 105 -20.81 -5.96 -13.66
N THR A 106 -21.19 -6.21 -14.93
CA THR A 106 -21.48 -7.57 -15.44
C THR A 106 -20.55 -8.03 -16.56
N ASP A 107 -19.31 -7.54 -16.57
CA ASP A 107 -18.34 -7.86 -17.64
C ASP A 107 -17.94 -9.34 -17.71
N ASN A 108 -18.07 -10.09 -16.61
CA ASN A 108 -17.71 -11.50 -16.55
C ASN A 108 -18.84 -12.29 -15.90
N TYR A 109 -19.41 -13.24 -16.64
CA TYR A 109 -20.52 -14.04 -16.14
C TYR A 109 -20.58 -15.42 -16.80
N ILE A 110 -21.17 -16.36 -16.07
CA ILE A 110 -21.44 -17.72 -16.52
C ILE A 110 -22.95 -17.91 -16.52
N VAL A 111 -23.48 -18.51 -17.59
CA VAL A 111 -24.89 -18.86 -17.69
C VAL A 111 -25.01 -20.36 -17.86
N ASN A 112 -25.76 -20.98 -16.96
CA ASN A 112 -26.09 -22.40 -16.99
C ASN A 112 -27.60 -22.59 -17.13
N VAL A 113 -28.01 -23.37 -18.11
CA VAL A 113 -29.39 -23.83 -18.28
C VAL A 113 -29.49 -25.21 -17.63
N LEU A 114 -30.36 -25.31 -16.64
CA LEU A 114 -30.60 -26.49 -15.84
C LEU A 114 -31.93 -27.11 -16.24
N ASP A 115 -32.01 -28.44 -16.25
CA ASP A 115 -33.29 -29.13 -16.28
C ASP A 115 -33.97 -29.02 -14.89
N ALA A 116 -35.24 -28.65 -14.85
CA ALA A 116 -35.98 -28.49 -13.61
C ALA A 116 -36.19 -29.81 -12.83
N ALA A 117 -36.18 -30.96 -13.51
CA ALA A 117 -36.46 -32.26 -12.89
C ALA A 117 -35.26 -32.80 -12.09
N ASN A 118 -34.10 -32.86 -12.73
CA ASN A 118 -32.86 -33.45 -12.21
C ASN A 118 -31.81 -32.41 -11.82
N LYS A 119 -31.99 -31.12 -12.15
CA LYS A 119 -31.04 -30.02 -11.90
C LYS A 119 -29.69 -30.18 -12.62
N ASP A 120 -29.63 -31.05 -13.63
CA ASP A 120 -28.45 -31.24 -14.46
C ASP A 120 -28.27 -30.07 -15.42
N VAL A 121 -27.02 -29.73 -15.72
CA VAL A 121 -26.67 -28.68 -16.68
C VAL A 121 -26.90 -29.21 -18.09
N VAL A 122 -27.94 -28.72 -18.75
CA VAL A 122 -28.28 -29.07 -20.13
C VAL A 122 -27.46 -28.25 -21.12
N TYR A 123 -27.14 -27.01 -20.77
CA TYR A 123 -26.32 -26.12 -21.59
C TYR A 123 -25.64 -25.08 -20.71
N GLY A 124 -24.43 -24.67 -21.07
CA GLY A 124 -23.72 -23.62 -20.34
C GLY A 124 -22.75 -22.86 -21.24
N TYR A 125 -22.51 -21.59 -20.90
CA TYR A 125 -21.50 -20.76 -21.55
C TYR A 125 -20.93 -19.73 -20.57
N ALA A 126 -19.73 -19.25 -20.88
CA ALA A 126 -19.03 -18.23 -20.11
C ALA A 126 -18.70 -17.05 -21.03
N ILE A 127 -18.94 -15.84 -20.53
CA ILE A 127 -18.59 -14.58 -21.19
C ILE A 127 -17.62 -13.84 -20.29
N SER A 128 -16.56 -13.31 -20.91
CA SER A 128 -15.49 -12.59 -20.23
C SER A 128 -15.36 -11.19 -20.79
N ARG A 129 -14.75 -10.27 -20.02
CA ARG A 129 -14.41 -8.92 -20.50
C ARG A 129 -13.57 -8.97 -21.77
N ASN A 130 -12.67 -9.95 -21.86
CA ASN A 130 -11.90 -10.26 -23.04
C ASN A 130 -12.61 -11.32 -23.87
N GLN A 131 -13.12 -10.93 -25.04
CA GLN A 131 -13.91 -11.80 -25.92
C GLN A 131 -13.15 -13.08 -26.37
N LYS A 132 -11.81 -13.09 -26.33
CA LYS A 132 -11.01 -14.29 -26.64
C LYS A 132 -11.19 -15.40 -25.61
N ASP A 133 -11.62 -15.05 -24.40
CA ASP A 133 -11.83 -15.97 -23.29
C ASP A 133 -13.30 -16.43 -23.19
N ASP A 134 -14.15 -16.04 -24.16
CA ASP A 134 -15.54 -16.49 -24.25
C ASP A 134 -15.61 -17.98 -24.59
N VAL A 135 -16.36 -18.75 -23.80
CA VAL A 135 -16.62 -20.17 -24.05
C VAL A 135 -18.10 -20.35 -24.37
N VAL A 136 -18.43 -20.46 -25.67
CA VAL A 136 -19.81 -20.62 -26.15
C VAL A 136 -19.95 -21.88 -27.01
N PRO A 137 -20.31 -23.03 -26.41
CA PRO A 137 -20.47 -24.30 -27.13
C PRO A 137 -21.81 -24.39 -27.86
N CYS A 138 -21.99 -25.46 -28.66
CA CYS A 138 -23.28 -25.89 -29.22
C CYS A 138 -24.06 -24.84 -30.04
N LYS A 139 -23.36 -23.90 -30.69
CA LYS A 139 -23.98 -22.91 -31.59
C LYS A 139 -24.79 -23.60 -32.69
N GLY A 140 -25.96 -23.05 -33.00
CA GLY A 140 -26.86 -23.57 -34.04
C GLY A 140 -27.74 -24.77 -33.67
N ARG A 141 -27.58 -25.38 -32.49
CA ARG A 141 -28.44 -26.52 -32.07
C ARG A 141 -29.76 -26.04 -31.46
N LEU A 142 -30.88 -26.67 -31.81
CA LEU A 142 -32.15 -26.42 -31.15
C LEU A 142 -32.27 -27.35 -29.94
N GLN A 143 -32.57 -26.80 -28.76
CA GLN A 143 -32.81 -27.61 -27.56
C GLN A 143 -34.25 -28.13 -27.56
N PRO A 144 -34.50 -29.38 -27.15
CA PRO A 144 -35.84 -29.94 -27.10
C PRO A 144 -36.74 -29.15 -26.13
N LYS A 145 -38.05 -29.30 -26.25
CA LYS A 145 -38.99 -28.66 -25.34
C LYS A 145 -38.85 -29.29 -23.94
N GLY A 146 -38.56 -28.47 -22.94
CA GLY A 146 -38.32 -28.93 -21.57
C GLY A 146 -38.61 -27.84 -20.54
N HIS A 147 -38.70 -28.24 -19.26
CA HIS A 147 -38.78 -27.30 -18.16
C HIS A 147 -37.37 -26.89 -17.77
N TYR A 148 -36.95 -25.73 -18.24
CA TYR A 148 -35.61 -25.22 -17.99
C TYR A 148 -35.61 -24.15 -16.90
N GLN A 149 -34.51 -24.05 -16.16
CA GLN A 149 -34.17 -22.92 -15.30
C GLN A 149 -32.84 -22.35 -15.75
N ILE A 150 -32.65 -21.04 -15.67
CA ILE A 150 -31.38 -20.41 -16.08
C ILE A 150 -30.71 -19.83 -14.84
N SER A 151 -29.56 -20.38 -14.48
CA SER A 151 -28.65 -19.82 -13.47
C SER A 151 -27.68 -18.86 -14.16
N VAL A 152 -27.61 -17.63 -13.67
CA VAL A 152 -26.64 -16.61 -14.11
C VAL A 152 -25.76 -16.27 -12.92
N LYS A 153 -24.47 -16.53 -13.04
CA LYS A 153 -23.47 -16.25 -12.01
C LYS A 153 -22.51 -15.18 -12.49
N PHE A 154 -22.45 -14.06 -11.78
CA PHE A 154 -21.51 -12.99 -12.05
C PHE A 154 -20.20 -13.25 -11.31
N LYS A 155 -19.09 -12.85 -11.91
CA LYS A 155 -17.81 -12.85 -11.20
C LYS A 155 -17.72 -11.54 -10.42
N PRO A 156 -17.54 -11.57 -9.08
CA PRO A 156 -17.39 -10.35 -8.32
C PRO A 156 -16.18 -9.59 -8.86
N GLU A 157 -16.35 -8.30 -9.13
CA GLU A 157 -15.19 -7.45 -9.29
C GLU A 157 -14.47 -7.41 -7.95
N ASN A 158 -13.22 -7.90 -7.92
CA ASN A 158 -12.29 -7.58 -6.85
C ASN A 158 -12.06 -6.07 -6.94
N ASN A 159 -12.96 -5.30 -6.35
CA ASN A 159 -12.76 -3.89 -6.10
C ASN A 159 -11.50 -3.77 -5.25
N LEU A 160 -10.37 -3.49 -5.90
CA LEU A 160 -9.16 -3.01 -5.24
C LEU A 160 -9.47 -1.74 -4.41
N ALA A 161 -10.61 -1.08 -4.71
CA ALA A 161 -11.21 -0.01 -3.91
C ALA A 161 -11.72 -0.46 -2.53
N LYS A 162 -12.09 -1.73 -2.32
CA LYS A 162 -12.41 -2.24 -0.97
C LYS A 162 -11.15 -2.37 -0.10
N ASN A 163 -9.96 -2.35 -0.72
CA ASN A 163 -8.67 -2.26 -0.03
C ASN A 163 -8.08 -0.84 0.00
N GLN A 164 -8.75 0.17 -0.58
CA GLN A 164 -8.35 1.58 -0.42
C GLN A 164 -8.53 2.08 1.01
N TYR A 165 -9.40 1.44 1.82
CA TYR A 165 -9.51 1.73 3.24
C TYR A 165 -8.26 1.36 4.05
N LEU A 166 -7.49 0.36 3.62
CA LEU A 166 -6.19 0.05 4.23
C LEU A 166 -5.12 1.08 3.87
N LEU A 167 -5.23 1.72 2.71
CA LEU A 167 -4.35 2.82 2.29
C LEU A 167 -4.74 4.18 2.90
N GLY A 168 -6.01 4.38 3.27
CA GLY A 168 -6.47 5.58 4.00
C GLY A 168 -6.12 5.57 5.50
N GLY A 169 -6.00 4.39 6.12
CA GLY A 169 -5.58 4.24 7.51
C GLY A 169 -4.06 4.39 7.72
N LEU A 170 -3.25 4.05 6.73
CA LEU A 170 -1.78 4.16 6.77
C LEU A 170 -1.26 5.58 7.01
N PRO A 171 -1.74 6.65 6.33
CA PRO A 171 -1.30 8.00 6.62
C PRO A 171 -1.81 8.49 7.99
N PHE A 172 -2.97 8.02 8.47
CA PHE A 172 -3.47 8.35 9.81
C PHE A 172 -2.65 7.66 10.91
N LEU A 173 -2.31 6.37 10.74
CA LEU A 173 -1.41 5.64 11.64
C LEU A 173 0.02 6.16 11.58
N ALA A 174 0.50 6.58 10.41
CA ALA A 174 1.80 7.24 10.27
C ALA A 174 1.81 8.62 10.94
N LEU A 175 0.72 9.38 10.86
CA LEU A 175 0.61 10.70 11.50
C LEU A 175 0.43 10.57 13.03
N VAL A 176 -0.40 9.63 13.50
CA VAL A 176 -0.54 9.30 14.94
C VAL A 176 0.77 8.71 15.47
N GLY A 177 1.42 7.82 14.71
CA GLY A 177 2.74 7.29 15.02
C GLY A 177 3.81 8.37 15.05
N PHE A 178 3.82 9.32 14.11
CA PHE A 178 4.76 10.45 14.09
C PHE A 178 4.54 11.45 15.22
N VAL A 179 3.29 11.62 15.67
CA VAL A 179 2.95 12.49 16.82
C VAL A 179 3.22 11.78 18.15
N LEU A 180 2.95 10.48 18.28
CA LEU A 180 3.23 9.69 19.49
C LEU A 180 4.72 9.35 19.63
N LEU A 181 5.44 9.08 18.54
CA LEU A 181 6.90 8.94 18.54
C LEU A 181 7.63 10.29 18.73
N ARG A 182 6.91 11.41 18.65
CA ARG A 182 7.40 12.73 19.11
C ARG A 182 7.11 13.01 20.58
N SER A 183 6.53 12.06 21.32
CA SER A 183 6.37 12.19 22.76
C SER A 183 7.53 11.49 23.47
N ASP A 184 8.44 12.34 23.94
CA ASP A 184 9.42 12.06 24.98
C ASP A 184 10.64 11.20 24.60
N LYS A 185 11.46 11.74 23.68
CA LYS A 185 12.91 11.64 23.88
C LYS A 185 13.57 13.01 23.82
N GLN A 186 13.90 13.44 25.03
CA GLN A 186 15.01 14.29 25.42
C GLN A 186 14.81 15.79 25.25
N GLY A 187 14.75 16.43 26.43
CA GLY A 187 15.79 17.37 26.86
C GLY A 187 16.54 18.05 25.72
N GLU A 188 16.21 19.32 25.54
CA GLU A 188 17.10 20.33 24.95
C GLU A 188 18.55 20.18 25.47
N PRO A 189 19.58 20.51 24.66
CA PRO A 189 19.60 21.81 23.97
C PRO A 189 20.05 21.83 22.51
N GLN A 190 19.39 22.73 21.77
CA GLN A 190 19.96 23.60 20.75
C GLN A 190 20.57 22.96 19.49
N THR A 191 19.74 22.78 18.46
CA THR A 191 20.24 22.88 17.08
C THR A 191 20.48 24.36 16.77
N ARG A 192 21.67 24.84 17.13
CA ARG A 192 22.28 25.95 16.39
C ARG A 192 22.27 25.57 14.91
N LYS A 193 21.99 26.56 14.06
CA LYS A 193 22.24 26.55 12.62
C LYS A 193 23.47 25.69 12.31
N HIS A 194 23.37 24.83 11.29
CA HIS A 194 24.53 24.27 10.61
C HIS A 194 25.53 25.41 10.37
N GLN A 195 26.54 25.50 11.22
CA GLN A 195 27.78 26.19 10.93
C GLN A 195 28.73 25.09 10.51
N GLU A 196 29.24 25.25 9.31
CA GLU A 196 30.32 24.50 8.67
C GLU A 196 31.64 24.71 9.44
N GLY A 197 31.65 24.39 10.74
CA GLY A 197 32.71 24.72 11.69
C GLY A 197 33.58 23.53 12.03
N LYS A 198 34.88 23.77 12.13
CA LYS A 198 35.91 22.83 12.60
C LYS A 198 35.50 22.22 13.97
N PHE A 199 35.79 20.94 14.17
CA PHE A 199 35.60 20.26 15.46
C PHE A 199 36.87 20.40 16.30
N ALA A 200 36.75 20.71 17.58
CA ALA A 200 37.86 20.72 18.52
C ALA A 200 37.60 19.72 19.65
N PHE A 201 38.57 18.84 19.94
CA PHE A 201 38.50 17.86 21.01
C PHE A 201 39.92 17.50 21.48
N GLY A 202 40.17 17.47 22.80
CA GLY A 202 41.54 17.38 23.32
C GLY A 202 42.39 18.57 22.82
N SER A 203 43.60 18.29 22.33
CA SER A 203 44.46 19.25 21.63
C SER A 203 44.26 19.25 20.10
N VAL A 204 43.22 18.57 19.61
CA VAL A 204 43.00 18.29 18.19
C VAL A 204 41.97 19.24 17.60
N VAL A 205 42.31 19.88 16.48
CA VAL A 205 41.38 20.65 15.64
C VAL A 205 41.18 19.94 14.31
N PHE A 206 39.98 19.41 14.10
CA PHE A 206 39.59 18.69 12.89
C PHE A 206 38.76 19.60 11.96
N ASN A 207 39.22 19.80 10.72
CA ASN A 207 38.48 20.46 9.66
C ASN A 207 37.95 19.42 8.65
N PRO A 208 36.63 19.10 8.66
CA PRO A 208 36.07 18.11 7.76
C PRO A 208 35.95 18.54 6.30
N GLN A 209 35.99 19.84 6.00
CA GLN A 209 35.90 20.36 4.63
C GLN A 209 37.25 20.26 3.92
N GLU A 210 38.31 20.66 4.62
CA GLU A 210 39.69 20.59 4.10
C GLU A 210 40.31 19.19 4.26
N LYS A 211 39.64 18.27 4.98
CA LYS A 211 40.16 16.94 5.33
C LYS A 211 41.48 17.03 6.12
N LEU A 212 41.58 18.04 6.99
CA LEU A 212 42.78 18.32 7.77
C LEU A 212 42.53 18.09 9.26
N LEU A 213 43.55 17.56 9.92
CA LEU A 213 43.63 17.40 11.37
C LEU A 213 44.84 18.20 11.85
N THR A 214 44.66 19.10 12.80
CA THR A 214 45.76 19.88 13.39
C THR A 214 45.94 19.48 14.85
N ILE A 215 47.15 19.05 15.21
CA ILE A 215 47.55 18.67 16.57
C ILE A 215 48.88 19.38 16.86
N ASP A 216 48.97 20.16 17.94
CA ASP A 216 50.20 20.87 18.35
C ASP A 216 50.91 21.60 17.18
N ASN A 217 50.12 22.30 16.36
CA ASN A 217 50.56 23.06 15.19
C ASN A 217 51.11 22.22 14.01
N GLN A 218 50.97 20.89 14.06
CA GLN A 218 51.21 19.97 12.94
C GLN A 218 49.91 19.64 12.23
N THR A 219 49.91 19.74 10.90
CA THR A 219 48.74 19.44 10.06
C THR A 219 48.90 18.08 9.40
N ILE A 220 47.90 17.21 9.60
CA ILE A 220 47.84 15.84 9.08
C ILE A 220 46.66 15.75 8.12
N GLU A 221 46.92 15.32 6.89
CA GLU A 221 45.87 15.09 5.90
C GLU A 221 45.12 13.78 6.15
N LEU A 222 43.80 13.81 5.91
CA LEU A 222 42.90 12.67 6.03
C LEU A 222 42.37 12.25 4.65
N THR A 223 42.23 10.95 4.45
CA THR A 223 41.50 10.42 3.29
C THR A 223 40.00 10.69 3.44
N GLY A 224 39.22 10.56 2.37
CA GLY A 224 37.76 10.76 2.41
C GLY A 224 37.07 9.87 3.46
N THR A 225 37.43 8.58 3.47
CA THR A 225 36.90 7.61 4.43
C THR A 225 37.30 7.93 5.88
N GLU A 226 38.56 8.31 6.11
CA GLU A 226 39.04 8.70 7.45
C GLU A 226 38.33 9.97 7.95
N THR A 227 38.16 10.96 7.07
CA THR A 227 37.44 12.22 7.38
C THR A 227 36.01 11.92 7.80
N ARG A 228 35.32 11.05 7.06
CA ARG A 228 33.94 10.67 7.36
C ARG A 228 33.86 9.94 8.70
N LEU A 229 34.73 8.97 8.91
CA LEU A 229 34.77 8.18 10.13
C LEU A 229 35.08 9.07 11.36
N LEU A 230 36.07 9.95 11.26
CA LEU A 230 36.42 10.89 12.32
C LEU A 230 35.32 11.91 12.57
N ARG A 231 34.58 12.36 11.55
CA ARG A 231 33.42 13.24 11.71
C ARG A 231 32.33 12.59 12.56
N ILE A 232 32.07 11.30 12.39
CA ILE A 232 31.09 10.58 13.20
C ILE A 232 31.57 10.53 14.65
N PHE A 233 32.84 10.20 14.89
CA PHE A 233 33.41 10.20 16.23
C PHE A 233 33.44 11.59 16.89
N ALA A 234 33.82 12.63 16.16
CA ALA A 234 33.94 14.00 16.65
C ALA A 234 32.58 14.68 16.90
N SER A 235 31.52 14.24 16.22
CA SER A 235 30.15 14.69 16.49
C SER A 235 29.52 14.02 17.71
N LEU A 236 30.06 12.88 18.15
CA LEU A 236 29.60 12.10 19.29
C LEU A 236 30.77 11.68 20.20
N PRO A 237 31.56 12.62 20.73
CA PRO A 237 32.69 12.29 21.60
C PRO A 237 32.19 11.59 22.87
N ASN A 238 32.98 10.66 23.38
CA ASN A 238 32.67 9.83 24.55
C ASN A 238 31.40 8.95 24.42
N GLN A 239 30.87 8.75 23.21
CA GLN A 239 29.74 7.84 22.97
C GLN A 239 30.18 6.58 22.22
N THR A 240 29.57 5.44 22.58
CA THR A 240 29.81 4.17 21.87
C THR A 240 29.01 4.15 20.58
N ILE A 241 29.69 3.96 19.46
CA ILE A 241 29.07 3.85 18.14
C ILE A 241 29.17 2.39 17.68
N GLU A 242 28.04 1.84 17.24
CA GLU A 242 27.94 0.45 16.80
C GLU A 242 28.78 0.15 15.56
N ARG A 243 29.38 -1.04 15.52
CA ARG A 243 30.20 -1.49 14.39
C ARG A 243 29.41 -1.50 13.07
N SER A 244 28.17 -2.00 13.12
CA SER A 244 27.24 -2.05 11.97
C SER A 244 26.92 -0.65 11.44
N ARG A 245 26.72 0.33 12.31
CA ARG A 245 26.48 1.74 11.93
C ARG A 245 27.68 2.36 11.23
N LEU A 246 28.89 2.16 11.77
CA LEU A 246 30.13 2.63 11.12
C LEU A 246 30.34 1.93 9.76
N GLN A 247 29.98 0.66 9.65
CA GLN A 247 30.02 -0.10 8.39
C GLN A 247 28.97 0.33 7.37
N LYS A 248 27.80 0.75 7.81
CA LYS A 248 26.79 1.27 6.90
C LYS A 248 27.25 2.61 6.32
N GLU A 249 27.66 3.51 7.21
CA GLU A 249 27.98 4.89 6.86
C GLU A 249 29.23 5.01 5.97
N ILE A 250 30.22 4.14 6.10
CA ILE A 250 31.42 4.19 5.25
C ILE A 250 31.16 3.64 3.84
N TRP A 251 30.27 2.65 3.67
CA TRP A 251 30.15 1.89 2.42
C TRP A 251 28.90 2.22 1.59
N GLU A 252 27.88 2.88 2.12
CA GLU A 252 26.64 3.16 1.37
C GLU A 252 26.80 4.18 0.23
N ASP A 253 27.75 5.12 0.32
CA ASP A 253 27.88 6.19 -0.69
C ASP A 253 28.93 5.95 -1.79
N GLU A 254 29.89 5.04 -1.60
CA GLU A 254 30.96 4.87 -2.61
C GLU A 254 30.68 3.77 -3.64
N GLY A 255 29.66 2.91 -3.48
CA GLY A 255 29.32 1.88 -4.48
C GLY A 255 30.45 0.88 -4.78
N VAL A 256 31.58 0.96 -4.07
CA VAL A 256 32.74 0.10 -4.25
C VAL A 256 32.77 -0.93 -3.14
N ILE A 257 32.54 -2.20 -3.51
CA ILE A 257 32.84 -3.36 -2.67
C ILE A 257 34.37 -3.50 -2.61
N VAL A 258 35.03 -2.69 -1.77
CA VAL A 258 36.44 -2.91 -1.42
C VAL A 258 36.48 -3.69 -0.11
N GLY A 259 37.00 -4.92 -0.17
CA GLY A 259 37.15 -5.84 0.95
C GLY A 259 38.18 -5.44 2.03
N ARG A 260 38.29 -4.16 2.37
CA ARG A 260 39.12 -3.67 3.48
C ARG A 260 38.27 -3.59 4.74
N SER A 261 38.76 -4.08 5.88
CA SER A 261 37.99 -4.09 7.13
C SER A 261 37.89 -2.69 7.75
N LEU A 262 36.76 -2.39 8.42
CA LEU A 262 36.59 -1.20 9.28
C LEU A 262 37.77 -1.04 10.26
N ASP A 263 38.29 -2.16 10.74
CA ASP A 263 39.38 -2.21 11.71
C ASP A 263 40.68 -1.62 11.16
N MET A 264 40.93 -1.76 9.85
CA MET A 264 42.06 -1.13 9.18
C MET A 264 41.95 0.40 9.24
N PHE A 265 40.75 0.95 8.98
CA PHE A 265 40.51 2.40 9.04
C PHE A 265 40.56 2.94 10.46
N ILE A 266 40.02 2.21 11.43
CA ILE A 266 40.16 2.54 12.85
C ILE A 266 41.63 2.55 13.26
N SER A 267 42.42 1.57 12.82
CA SER A 267 43.86 1.51 13.12
C SER A 267 44.63 2.69 12.51
N LYS A 268 44.29 3.09 11.27
CA LYS A 268 44.88 4.27 10.64
C LYS A 268 44.52 5.58 11.35
N LEU A 269 43.26 5.74 11.77
CA LEU A 269 42.83 6.90 12.53
C LEU A 269 43.51 6.98 13.89
N ARG A 270 43.63 5.85 14.61
CA ARG A 270 44.39 5.80 15.87
C ARG A 270 45.81 6.31 15.68
N ARG A 271 46.53 5.82 14.67
CA ARG A 271 47.90 6.27 14.37
C ARG A 271 48.01 7.76 14.07
N LYS A 272 46.97 8.37 13.51
CA LYS A 272 46.93 9.82 13.26
C LYS A 272 46.54 10.65 14.49
N LEU A 273 45.84 10.04 15.45
CA LEU A 273 45.45 10.65 16.72
C LEU A 273 46.46 10.36 17.85
N GLU A 274 47.36 9.40 17.67
CA GLU A 274 48.40 9.00 18.65
C GLU A 274 49.28 10.17 19.13
N ALA A 275 49.40 11.24 18.33
CA ALA A 275 50.13 12.44 18.71
C ALA A 275 49.47 13.22 19.86
N ASP A 276 48.16 13.03 20.10
CA ASP A 276 47.43 13.66 21.19
C ASP A 276 47.21 12.67 22.34
N PRO A 277 47.77 12.89 23.54
CA PRO A 277 47.59 11.99 24.67
C PRO A 277 46.18 12.01 25.26
N TYR A 278 45.37 13.02 24.90
CA TYR A 278 44.02 13.22 25.44
C TYR A 278 42.93 12.55 24.61
N THR A 279 43.24 12.04 23.42
CA THR A 279 42.24 11.43 22.54
C THR A 279 42.62 10.02 22.12
N ASN A 280 41.68 9.08 22.30
CA ASN A 280 41.91 7.69 21.92
C ASN A 280 40.61 7.05 21.41
N ILE A 281 40.70 6.21 20.38
CA ILE A 281 39.56 5.41 19.93
C ILE A 281 39.64 4.06 20.62
N VAL A 282 38.72 3.75 21.54
CA VAL A 282 38.69 2.48 22.27
C VAL A 282 37.68 1.49 21.69
N VAL A 283 37.94 0.19 21.87
CA VAL A 283 37.01 -0.88 21.49
C VAL A 283 36.10 -1.19 22.67
N VAL A 284 34.79 -1.12 22.45
CA VAL A 284 33.78 -1.55 23.41
C VAL A 284 33.30 -2.94 22.99
N ARG A 285 33.78 -3.97 23.70
CA ARG A 285 33.52 -5.40 23.38
C ARG A 285 32.03 -5.65 23.16
N GLY A 286 31.69 -6.32 22.05
CA GLY A 286 30.32 -6.67 21.68
C GLY A 286 29.43 -5.51 21.21
N LYS A 287 29.91 -4.26 21.21
CA LYS A 287 29.12 -3.09 20.79
C LYS A 287 29.75 -2.33 19.62
N GLY A 288 31.01 -1.94 19.73
CA GLY A 288 31.67 -1.17 18.67
C GLY A 288 32.86 -0.35 19.16
N TYR A 289 32.90 0.92 18.77
CA TYR A 289 34.03 1.83 19.00
C TYR A 289 33.57 3.12 19.68
N LYS A 290 34.45 3.74 20.47
CA LYS A 290 34.20 5.01 21.15
C LYS A 290 35.43 5.90 21.01
N LEU A 291 35.24 7.17 20.63
CA LEU A 291 36.30 8.17 20.78
C LEU A 291 36.25 8.68 22.22
N GLU A 292 37.25 8.34 23.01
CA GLU A 292 37.46 8.89 24.33
C GLU A 292 38.25 10.18 24.22
N VAL A 293 37.70 11.24 24.81
CA VAL A 293 38.35 12.53 24.95
C VAL A 293 38.45 12.77 26.44
N LEU A 294 39.68 12.69 26.96
CA LEU A 294 40.00 13.05 28.34
C LEU A 294 39.97 14.58 28.41
N ALA A 295 39.11 15.09 29.30
CA ALA A 295 38.95 16.52 29.56
C ALA A 295 40.06 17.03 30.50
#